data_AF-A0A521DN38-F1
#
_entry.id   AF-A0A521DN38-F1
#
_cell.length_a   1.000
_cell.length_b   1.000
_cell.length_c   1.000
_cell.angle_alpha   90.00
_cell.angle_beta   90.00
_cell.angle_gamma   90.00
#
_symmetry.space_group_name_H-M   'P 1'
#
loop_
_entity.id
_entity.type
_entity.pdbx_description
1 polymer ?
#
loop_
_entity_poly.entity_id
_entity_poly.type
_entity_poly.pdbx_seq_one_letter_code
_entity_poly.pdbx_strand_id
1 'polypeptide(L)'
;MKKPLLVFVFLVMSAIGFSQETEVKYDEALAKSLHADEYGMKKYVFCLLKSGSNTTASKEETKKLFAGHMENIGKLAKEGKLAVAGPFMKNDRNYRGIYIFNVETIEEAKALVATDPAIKANLLEAELTPWYCSAALQEIPKMHEKIAKTKM
;
A
#
# COMPACT_ATOMS: atom_id res chain seq x y z
N MET A 1 38.16 15.51 53.63
CA MET A 1 38.37 14.52 52.54
C MET A 1 37.09 13.68 52.36
N LYS A 2 36.08 14.18 51.64
CA LYS A 2 34.79 13.48 51.42
C LYS A 2 34.17 13.81 50.04
N LYS A 3 35.00 13.92 48.99
CA LYS A 3 34.55 14.27 47.63
C LYS A 3 34.82 13.24 46.50
N PRO A 4 35.39 12.03 46.70
CA PRO A 4 35.50 11.08 45.59
C PRO A 4 34.24 10.23 45.38
N LEU A 5 33.39 10.08 46.41
CA LEU A 5 32.23 9.18 46.35
C LEU A 5 31.09 9.70 45.45
N LEU A 6 30.94 11.02 45.33
CA LEU A 6 29.86 11.65 44.56
C LEU A 6 30.11 11.64 43.05
N VAL A 7 31.37 11.61 42.61
CA VAL A 7 31.74 11.53 41.18
C VAL A 7 31.56 10.10 40.65
N PHE A 8 31.77 9.09 41.50
CA PHE A 8 31.64 7.68 41.10
C PHE A 8 30.18 7.25 40.88
N VAL A 9 29.24 7.80 41.64
CA VAL A 9 27.79 7.52 41.48
C VAL A 9 27.24 8.11 40.18
N PHE A 10 27.74 9.27 39.75
CA PHE A 10 27.29 9.91 38.50
C PHE A 10 27.77 9.14 37.26
N LEU A 11 28.92 8.47 37.33
CA LEU A 11 29.47 7.70 36.20
C LEU A 11 28.71 6.38 35.96
N VAL A 12 28.12 5.79 37.00
CA VAL A 12 27.37 4.52 36.89
C VAL A 12 25.95 4.75 36.33
N MET A 13 25.33 5.91 36.57
CA MET A 13 24.00 6.21 36.01
C MET A 13 24.01 6.43 34.49
N SER A 14 25.14 6.83 33.89
CA SER A 14 25.24 7.03 32.44
C SER A 14 25.31 5.72 31.64
N ALA A 15 25.71 4.61 32.27
CA ALA A 15 25.83 3.31 31.61
C ALA A 15 24.47 2.56 31.46
N ILE A 16 23.46 2.92 32.26
CA ILE A 16 22.15 2.26 32.25
C ILE A 16 21.23 2.86 31.16
N GLY A 17 21.58 4.02 30.62
CA GLY A 17 20.80 4.72 29.57
C GLY A 17 20.92 4.15 28.15
N PHE A 18 21.84 3.19 27.91
CA PHE A 18 22.10 2.64 26.57
C PHE A 18 21.57 1.21 26.33
N SER A 19 20.87 0.61 27.29
CA SER A 19 20.42 -0.79 27.20
C SER A 19 18.90 -0.96 27.01
N GLN A 20 18.20 0.05 26.50
CA GLN A 20 16.83 -0.16 25.99
C GLN A 20 16.90 -0.57 24.51
N GLU A 21 17.42 -1.78 24.26
CA GLU A 21 17.04 -2.49 23.05
C GLU A 21 15.57 -2.87 23.22
N THR A 22 14.74 -2.19 22.44
CA THR A 22 13.31 -2.42 22.29
C THR A 22 13.04 -3.90 22.03
N GLU A 23 12.35 -4.55 22.96
CA GLU A 23 11.76 -5.87 22.76
C GLU A 23 10.93 -5.86 21.47
N VAL A 24 11.48 -6.41 20.39
CA VAL A 24 10.73 -6.61 19.14
C VAL A 24 9.71 -7.70 19.43
N LYS A 25 8.45 -7.30 19.62
CA LYS A 25 7.31 -8.23 19.71
C LYS A 25 7.03 -8.82 18.32
N TYR A 26 7.95 -9.67 17.88
CA TYR A 26 7.86 -10.38 16.60
C TYR A 26 6.74 -11.42 16.66
N ASP A 27 5.77 -11.30 15.75
CA ASP A 27 4.72 -12.29 15.54
C ASP A 27 5.07 -13.11 14.29
N GLU A 28 5.66 -14.28 14.51
CA GLU A 28 6.11 -15.19 13.44
C GLU A 28 4.95 -15.68 12.57
N ALA A 29 3.80 -15.97 13.18
CA ALA A 29 2.64 -16.48 12.47
C ALA A 29 2.08 -15.41 11.53
N LEU A 30 1.97 -14.17 12.01
CA LEU A 30 1.55 -13.04 11.21
C LEU A 30 2.54 -12.77 10.08
N ALA A 31 3.84 -12.71 10.37
CA ALA A 31 4.88 -12.48 9.37
C ALA A 31 4.80 -13.51 8.22
N LYS A 32 4.66 -14.81 8.56
CA LYS A 32 4.46 -15.88 7.57
C LYS A 32 3.18 -15.72 6.77
N SER A 33 2.06 -15.40 7.42
CA SER A 33 0.77 -15.21 6.72
C SER A 33 0.79 -14.03 5.73
N LEU A 34 1.60 -13.01 6.01
CA LEU A 34 1.76 -11.84 5.17
C LEU A 34 2.91 -12.01 4.16
N HIS A 35 3.62 -13.14 4.15
CA HIS A 35 4.81 -13.35 3.32
C HIS A 35 5.87 -12.26 3.51
N ALA A 36 6.06 -11.84 4.76
CA ALA A 36 7.05 -10.85 5.13
C ALA A 36 8.44 -11.48 5.20
N ASP A 37 9.46 -10.75 4.72
CA ASP A 37 10.86 -11.07 4.96
C ASP A 37 11.30 -10.67 6.39
N GLU A 38 12.60 -10.79 6.67
CA GLU A 38 13.19 -10.47 7.98
C GLU A 38 12.99 -9.00 8.41
N TYR A 39 12.69 -8.10 7.47
CA TYR A 39 12.42 -6.70 7.73
C TYR A 39 10.91 -6.39 7.89
N GLY A 40 10.04 -7.40 7.78
CA GLY A 40 8.59 -7.18 7.77
C GLY A 40 8.06 -6.65 6.43
N MET A 41 8.81 -6.85 5.34
CA MET A 41 8.57 -6.26 4.03
C MET A 41 8.33 -7.34 2.97
N LYS A 42 7.80 -6.96 1.81
CA LYS A 42 7.69 -7.83 0.63
C LYS A 42 7.64 -7.03 -0.66
N LYS A 43 7.70 -7.75 -1.79
CA LYS A 43 7.48 -7.17 -3.13
C LYS A 43 5.98 -7.04 -3.43
N TYR A 44 5.67 -5.96 -4.12
CA TYR A 44 4.39 -5.58 -4.69
C TYR A 44 4.62 -5.05 -6.11
N VAL A 45 3.54 -4.71 -6.81
CA VAL A 45 3.62 -3.84 -7.98
C VAL A 45 2.85 -2.55 -7.70
N PHE A 46 3.59 -1.44 -7.71
CA PHE A 46 3.03 -0.09 -7.69
C PHE A 46 2.47 0.25 -9.07
N CYS A 47 1.26 0.80 -9.08
CA CYS A 47 0.60 1.27 -10.29
C CYS A 47 0.26 2.74 -10.13
N LEU A 48 0.72 3.57 -11.05
CA LEU A 48 0.26 4.94 -11.23
C LEU A 48 -0.78 4.96 -12.35
N LEU A 49 -1.98 5.45 -12.04
CA LEU A 49 -3.02 5.71 -13.02
C LEU A 49 -2.93 7.15 -13.51
N LYS A 50 -2.89 7.33 -14.83
CA LYS A 50 -2.96 8.62 -15.50
C LYS A 50 -4.22 8.72 -16.36
N SER A 51 -4.60 9.91 -16.83
CA SER A 51 -5.64 9.99 -17.87
C SER A 51 -5.11 9.38 -19.15
N GLY A 52 -5.89 8.52 -19.79
CA GLY A 52 -5.54 7.87 -21.04
C GLY A 52 -5.78 8.75 -22.26
N SER A 53 -5.52 8.18 -23.44
CA SER A 53 -5.57 8.87 -24.73
C SER A 53 -6.97 9.02 -25.31
N ASN A 54 -7.97 8.27 -24.83
CA ASN A 54 -9.33 8.37 -25.32
C ASN A 54 -10.03 9.61 -24.77
N THR A 55 -10.20 10.62 -25.63
CA THR A 55 -10.89 11.88 -25.32
C THR A 55 -12.27 11.99 -25.97
N THR A 56 -12.72 10.93 -26.64
CA THR A 56 -13.92 10.94 -27.51
C THR A 56 -15.13 10.24 -26.90
N ALA A 57 -14.96 9.50 -25.80
CA ALA A 57 -16.04 8.79 -25.13
C ALA A 57 -17.13 9.76 -24.67
N SER A 58 -18.40 9.36 -24.82
CA SER A 58 -19.52 10.16 -24.33
C SER A 58 -19.55 10.21 -22.79
N LYS A 59 -20.36 11.12 -22.23
CA LYS A 59 -20.54 11.19 -20.77
C LYS A 59 -21.17 9.89 -20.23
N GLU A 60 -22.15 9.35 -20.96
CA GLU A 60 -22.86 8.13 -20.61
C GLU A 60 -21.93 6.91 -20.66
N GLU A 61 -21.09 6.81 -21.70
CA GLU A 61 -20.10 5.77 -21.84
C GLU A 61 -19.03 5.85 -20.75
N THR A 62 -18.48 7.04 -20.52
CA THR A 62 -17.51 7.31 -19.46
C THR A 62 -18.06 6.88 -18.10
N LYS A 63 -19.29 7.28 -17.78
CA LYS A 63 -19.95 6.90 -16.52
C LYS A 63 -20.07 5.38 -16.38
N LYS A 64 -20.48 4.68 -17.43
CA LYS A 64 -20.61 3.21 -17.43
C LYS A 64 -19.26 2.52 -17.22
N LEU A 65 -18.22 2.97 -17.92
CA LEU A 65 -16.87 2.40 -17.81
C LEU A 65 -16.28 2.63 -16.42
N PHE A 66 -16.44 3.83 -15.84
CA PHE A 66 -15.97 4.10 -14.49
C PHE A 66 -16.80 3.40 -13.40
N ALA A 67 -18.07 3.09 -13.63
CA ALA A 67 -18.82 2.21 -12.72
C ALA A 67 -18.19 0.81 -12.69
N GLY A 68 -17.90 0.24 -13.87
CA GLY A 68 -17.21 -1.05 -13.97
C GLY A 68 -15.77 -1.03 -13.42
N HIS A 69 -15.08 0.11 -13.51
CA HIS A 69 -13.79 0.33 -12.86
C HIS A 69 -13.88 0.18 -11.33
N MET A 70 -14.89 0.82 -10.70
CA MET A 70 -15.11 0.70 -9.25
C MET A 70 -15.49 -0.72 -8.84
N GLU A 71 -16.32 -1.41 -9.63
CA GLU A 71 -16.65 -2.83 -9.41
C GLU A 71 -15.39 -3.71 -9.47
N ASN A 72 -14.51 -3.47 -10.45
CA ASN A 72 -13.25 -4.20 -10.59
C ASN A 72 -12.32 -3.96 -9.39
N ILE A 73 -12.18 -2.72 -8.90
CA ILE A 73 -11.43 -2.40 -7.68
C ILE A 73 -11.97 -3.23 -6.50
N GLY A 74 -13.29 -3.20 -6.29
CA GLY A 74 -13.94 -3.93 -5.20
C GLY A 74 -13.72 -5.45 -5.30
N LYS A 75 -13.80 -6.01 -6.51
CA LYS A 75 -13.48 -7.42 -6.77
C LYS A 75 -12.03 -7.75 -6.40
N LEU A 76 -11.07 -7.00 -6.92
CA LEU A 76 -9.63 -7.26 -6.70
C LEU A 76 -9.21 -7.09 -5.24
N ALA A 77 -9.83 -6.13 -4.53
CA ALA A 77 -9.62 -5.98 -3.09
C ALA A 77 -10.12 -7.20 -2.30
N LYS A 78 -11.32 -7.71 -2.62
CA LYS A 78 -11.88 -8.93 -1.99
C LYS A 78 -11.06 -10.18 -2.28
N GLU A 79 -10.46 -10.27 -3.47
CA GLU A 79 -9.56 -11.35 -3.86
C GLU A 79 -8.15 -11.21 -3.24
N GLY A 80 -7.89 -10.16 -2.46
CA GLY A 80 -6.59 -9.89 -1.83
C GLY A 80 -5.49 -9.51 -2.81
N LYS A 81 -5.86 -9.18 -4.06
CA LYS A 81 -4.94 -8.78 -5.14
C LYS A 81 -4.59 -7.29 -5.10
N LEU A 82 -5.37 -6.50 -4.37
CA LEU A 82 -5.21 -5.06 -4.24
C LEU A 82 -5.10 -4.68 -2.77
N ALA A 83 -3.90 -4.27 -2.34
CA ALA A 83 -3.65 -3.86 -0.96
C ALA A 83 -4.12 -2.43 -0.69
N VAL A 84 -3.95 -1.54 -1.69
CA VAL A 84 -4.36 -0.14 -1.62
C VAL A 84 -4.89 0.30 -2.98
N ALA A 85 -5.97 1.07 -2.97
CA ALA A 85 -6.51 1.75 -4.13
C ALA A 85 -7.07 3.10 -3.73
N GLY A 86 -6.78 4.14 -4.51
CA GLY A 86 -7.33 5.46 -4.23
C GLY A 86 -7.03 6.48 -5.32
N PRO A 87 -7.92 7.48 -5.50
CA PRO A 87 -7.69 8.56 -6.44
C PRO A 87 -6.67 9.55 -5.87
N PHE A 88 -5.94 10.22 -6.76
CA PHE A 88 -5.32 11.48 -6.39
C PHE A 88 -6.40 12.56 -6.29
N MET A 89 -6.22 13.49 -5.35
CA MET A 89 -6.99 14.74 -5.34
C MET A 89 -6.64 15.60 -6.55
N LYS A 90 -7.36 16.71 -6.76
CA LYS A 90 -7.04 17.68 -7.80
C LYS A 90 -5.56 18.06 -7.71
N ASN A 91 -4.86 17.89 -8.82
CA ASN A 91 -3.43 18.15 -8.94
C ASN A 91 -3.14 18.75 -10.33
N ASP A 92 -1.93 19.28 -10.49
CA ASP A 92 -1.40 19.90 -11.71
C ASP A 92 -0.79 18.88 -12.69
N ARG A 93 -0.80 17.59 -12.32
CA ARG A 93 -0.30 16.49 -13.14
C ARG A 93 -1.46 15.76 -13.79
N ASN A 94 -1.14 14.88 -14.72
CA ASN A 94 -2.13 13.98 -15.33
C ASN A 94 -2.45 12.77 -14.42
N TYR A 95 -2.31 12.89 -13.10
CA TYR A 95 -2.42 11.75 -12.18
C TYR A 95 -3.86 11.57 -11.71
N ARG A 96 -4.33 10.32 -11.75
CA ARG A 96 -5.72 9.94 -11.47
C ARG A 96 -5.86 9.10 -10.22
N GLY A 97 -4.94 8.19 -9.98
CA GLY A 97 -4.94 7.37 -8.77
C GLY A 97 -3.73 6.46 -8.68
N ILE A 98 -3.72 5.64 -7.64
CA ILE A 98 -2.73 4.60 -7.45
C ILE A 98 -3.39 3.27 -7.13
N TYR A 99 -2.71 2.20 -7.51
CA TYR A 99 -2.92 0.87 -6.96
C TYR A 99 -1.61 0.32 -6.39
N ILE A 100 -1.74 -0.45 -5.31
CA ILE A 100 -0.69 -1.34 -4.84
C ILE A 100 -1.19 -2.77 -5.01
N PHE A 101 -0.70 -3.46 -6.04
CA PHE A 101 -1.06 -4.84 -6.31
C PHE A 101 -0.23 -5.79 -5.43
N ASN A 102 -0.91 -6.73 -4.77
CA ASN A 102 -0.31 -7.81 -3.99
C ASN A 102 0.09 -8.98 -4.89
N VAL A 103 1.02 -8.71 -5.80
CA VAL A 103 1.63 -9.63 -6.75
C VAL A 103 3.12 -9.30 -6.86
N GLU A 104 3.94 -10.25 -7.32
CA GLU A 104 5.39 -10.07 -7.35
C GLU A 104 5.90 -9.52 -8.69
N THR A 105 5.15 -9.74 -9.76
CA THR A 105 5.60 -9.45 -11.13
C THR A 105 4.73 -8.44 -11.86
N ILE A 106 5.34 -7.71 -12.80
CA ILE A 106 4.63 -6.77 -13.66
C ILE A 106 3.61 -7.52 -14.53
N GLU A 107 3.92 -8.74 -14.95
CA GLU A 107 3.07 -9.57 -15.79
C GLU A 107 1.74 -9.90 -15.10
N GLU A 108 1.79 -10.28 -13.83
CA GLU A 108 0.60 -10.49 -13.00
C GLU A 108 -0.20 -9.18 -12.86
N ALA A 109 0.47 -8.08 -12.56
CA ALA A 109 -0.19 -6.78 -12.43
C ALA A 109 -0.83 -6.32 -13.76
N LYS A 110 -0.19 -6.55 -14.91
CA LYS A 110 -0.76 -6.29 -16.25
C LYS A 110 -2.03 -7.10 -16.47
N ALA A 111 -2.05 -8.37 -16.05
CA ALA A 111 -3.24 -9.21 -16.17
C ALA A 111 -4.41 -8.65 -15.32
N LEU A 112 -4.12 -8.15 -14.11
CA LEU A 112 -5.12 -7.51 -13.25
C LEU A 112 -5.61 -6.17 -13.82
N VAL A 113 -4.71 -5.33 -14.31
CA VAL A 113 -5.07 -4.06 -14.95
C VAL A 113 -5.93 -4.30 -16.20
N ALA A 114 -5.64 -5.34 -16.97
CA ALA A 114 -6.41 -5.69 -18.17
C ALA A 114 -7.86 -6.09 -17.86
N THR A 115 -8.25 -6.37 -16.62
CA THR A 115 -9.66 -6.63 -16.29
C THR A 115 -10.48 -5.34 -16.23
N ASP A 116 -9.86 -4.18 -16.07
CA ASP A 116 -10.50 -2.89 -15.88
C ASP A 116 -11.08 -2.31 -17.20
N PRO A 117 -12.39 -2.03 -17.26
CA PRO A 117 -13.02 -1.47 -18.45
C PRO A 117 -12.54 -0.04 -18.79
N ALA A 118 -12.19 0.79 -17.80
CA ALA A 118 -11.70 2.14 -18.05
C ALA A 118 -10.29 2.13 -18.67
N ILE A 119 -9.46 1.15 -18.30
CA ILE A 119 -8.15 0.93 -18.92
C ILE A 119 -8.32 0.37 -20.33
N LYS A 120 -9.17 -0.66 -20.52
CA LYS A 120 -9.45 -1.24 -21.84
C LYS A 120 -9.93 -0.21 -22.87
N ALA A 121 -10.72 0.77 -22.41
CA ALA A 121 -11.23 1.85 -23.23
C ALA A 121 -10.23 3.01 -23.42
N ASN A 122 -9.01 2.91 -22.89
CA ASN A 122 -7.98 3.95 -22.87
C ASN A 122 -8.45 5.27 -22.23
N LEU A 123 -9.40 5.22 -21.30
CA LEU A 123 -9.77 6.37 -20.46
C LEU A 123 -8.76 6.60 -19.33
N LEU A 124 -8.13 5.51 -18.89
CA LEU A 124 -7.01 5.51 -17.97
C LEU A 124 -5.81 4.81 -18.62
N GLU A 125 -4.62 5.20 -18.18
CA GLU A 125 -3.35 4.53 -18.51
C GLU A 125 -2.67 4.11 -17.21
N ALA A 126 -2.15 2.88 -17.16
CA ALA A 126 -1.46 2.33 -16.00
C ALA A 126 0.04 2.23 -16.26
N GLU A 127 0.84 2.84 -15.39
CA GLU A 127 2.29 2.64 -15.32
C GLU A 127 2.62 1.73 -14.14
N LEU A 128 3.34 0.64 -14.40
CA LEU A 128 3.59 -0.43 -13.44
C LEU A 128 5.08 -0.53 -13.09
N THR A 129 5.38 -0.54 -11.79
CA THR A 129 6.74 -0.60 -11.27
C THR A 129 6.81 -1.57 -10.09
N PRO A 130 7.76 -2.53 -10.07
CA PRO A 130 8.01 -3.36 -8.90
C PRO A 130 8.34 -2.47 -7.69
N TRP A 131 7.71 -2.76 -6.55
CA TRP A 131 7.82 -1.92 -5.37
C TRP A 131 7.99 -2.76 -4.12
N TYR A 132 8.93 -2.37 -3.27
CA TYR A 132 9.24 -3.03 -2.01
C TYR A 132 8.69 -2.18 -0.86
N CYS A 133 7.78 -2.75 -0.07
CA CYS A 133 7.14 -2.05 1.04
C CYS A 133 6.71 -3.02 2.14
N SER A 134 6.15 -2.49 3.23
CA SER A 134 5.71 -3.28 4.36
C SER A 134 4.70 -4.34 3.95
N ALA A 135 4.88 -5.57 4.44
CA ALA A 135 3.93 -6.65 4.27
C ALA A 135 2.57 -6.33 4.93
N ALA A 136 2.55 -5.40 5.89
CA ALA A 136 1.36 -4.95 6.60
C ALA A 136 0.32 -4.23 5.71
N LEU A 137 0.69 -3.78 4.49
CA LEU A 137 -0.28 -3.21 3.55
C LEU A 137 -1.43 -4.17 3.23
N GLN A 138 -1.20 -5.48 3.30
CA GLN A 138 -2.22 -6.51 3.10
C GLN A 138 -3.33 -6.49 4.16
N GLU A 139 -3.08 -5.92 5.36
CA GLU A 139 -4.11 -5.78 6.40
C GLU A 139 -4.97 -4.53 6.20
N ILE A 140 -4.57 -3.59 5.33
CA ILE A 140 -5.31 -2.33 5.11
C ILE A 140 -6.77 -2.57 4.70
N PRO A 141 -7.11 -3.48 3.76
CA PRO A 141 -8.51 -3.71 3.39
C PRO A 141 -9.37 -4.14 4.58
N LYS A 142 -8.87 -5.04 5.43
CA LYS A 142 -9.55 -5.51 6.64
C LYS A 142 -9.69 -4.40 7.69
N MET A 143 -8.68 -3.53 7.82
CA MET A 143 -8.79 -2.38 8.71
C MET A 143 -9.78 -1.34 8.18
N HIS A 144 -9.78 -1.12 6.86
CA HIS A 144 -10.71 -0.22 6.19
C HIS A 144 -12.17 -0.59 6.49
N GLU A 145 -12.52 -1.87 6.41
CA GLU A 145 -13.87 -2.36 6.74
C GLU A 145 -14.31 -2.01 8.17
N LYS A 146 -13.37 -1.95 9.13
CA LYS A 146 -13.67 -1.63 10.53
C LYS A 146 -13.85 -0.14 10.79
N ILE A 147 -13.23 0.72 9.98
CA ILE A 147 -13.26 2.18 10.15
C ILE A 147 -14.28 2.86 9.24
N ALA A 148 -14.69 2.21 8.15
CA ALA A 148 -15.68 2.73 7.23
C ALA A 148 -17.08 2.66 7.84
N LYS A 149 -17.77 3.80 7.92
CA LYS A 149 -19.19 3.86 8.35
C LYS A 149 -20.14 3.27 7.30
N THR A 150 -19.74 3.31 6.04
CA THR A 150 -20.52 2.86 4.89
C THR A 150 -19.65 1.98 4.03
N LYS A 151 -20.18 0.84 3.58
CA LYS A 151 -19.48 -0.02 2.61
C LYS A 151 -19.44 0.66 1.25
N MET A 152 -18.26 0.66 0.64
CA MET A 152 -18.07 1.04 -0.76
C MET A 152 -18.47 -0.09 -1.71
#